data_AF-W9YNW8-F1
#
_entry.id   AF-W9YNW8-F1
#
_cell.length_a   1.000
_cell.length_b   1.000
_cell.length_c   1.000
_cell.angle_alpha   90.00
_cell.angle_beta   90.00
_cell.angle_gamma   90.00
#
_symmetry.space_group_name_H-M   'P 1'
#
loop_
_entity.id
_entity.type
_entity.pdbx_description
1 polymer ?
#
loop_
_entity_poly.entity_id
_entity_poly.type
_entity_poly.pdbx_seq_one_letter_code
_entity_poly.pdbx_strand_id
1 'polypeptide(L)'
;MILTGEGSGSLKIIEFEGCSVDGEPADSCYEWFSYRPPMPRVSRQTDVFAFGCAVYEVVTGRPPYHELEGSDDRYQEVEHLYATNRYPDVTCLPAPLGALIKGYWYGDFSSMGEVLRELQVFVSLSF
;
A
#
# COMPACT_ATOMS: atom_id res chain seq x y z
N MET A 1 0.52 -0.93 -8.30
CA MET A 1 -0.80 -0.29 -8.49
C MET A 1 -0.56 1.04 -9.16
N ILE A 2 -1.25 1.32 -10.26
CA ILE A 2 -1.07 2.58 -10.99
C ILE A 2 -2.34 3.40 -10.89
N LEU A 3 -2.17 4.67 -10.55
CA LEU A 3 -3.25 5.61 -10.29
C LEU A 3 -3.17 6.75 -11.30
N THR A 4 -4.31 7.15 -11.84
CA THR A 4 -4.43 8.33 -12.69
C THR A 4 -5.57 9.23 -12.22
N GLY A 5 -5.37 10.54 -12.36
CA GLY A 5 -6.37 11.55 -12.00
C GLY A 5 -7.19 11.99 -13.21
N GLU A 6 -8.46 12.29 -12.97
CA GLU A 6 -9.35 12.96 -13.93
C GLU A 6 -9.67 14.37 -13.43
N GLY A 7 -10.02 15.30 -14.34
CA GLY A 7 -10.24 16.72 -14.02
C GLY A 7 -11.33 17.01 -12.98
N SER A 8 -12.15 16.03 -12.61
CA SER A 8 -13.16 16.09 -11.55
C SER A 8 -12.64 15.77 -10.14
N GLY A 9 -11.32 15.56 -9.97
CA GLY A 9 -10.76 15.09 -8.70
C GLY A 9 -11.00 13.60 -8.44
N SER A 10 -11.39 12.86 -9.48
CA SER A 10 -11.58 11.41 -9.43
C SER A 10 -10.27 10.68 -9.69
N LEU A 11 -10.01 9.63 -8.91
CA LEU A 11 -8.87 8.74 -9.08
C LEU A 11 -9.32 7.44 -9.75
N LYS A 12 -8.55 6.96 -10.73
CA LYS A 12 -8.80 5.68 -11.40
C LYS A 12 -7.59 4.77 -11.23
N ILE A 13 -7.85 3.50 -10.90
CA ILE A 13 -6.84 2.43 -10.98
C ILE A 13 -6.78 1.98 -12.43
N ILE A 14 -5.58 1.87 -12.97
CA ILE A 14 -5.32 1.39 -14.33
C ILE A 14 -4.33 0.22 -14.29
N GLU A 15 -4.17 -0.42 -15.45
CA GLU A 15 -3.21 -1.51 -15.68
C GLU A 15 -3.51 -2.78 -14.85
N PHE A 16 -4.43 -3.58 -15.38
CA PHE A 16 -4.90 -4.83 -14.75
C PHE A 16 -4.26 -6.09 -15.34
N GLU A 17 -3.24 -5.95 -16.19
CA GLU A 17 -2.63 -7.07 -16.93
C GLU A 17 -2.10 -8.18 -16.01
N GLY A 18 -1.64 -7.82 -14.80
CA GLY A 18 -1.13 -8.75 -13.80
C GLY A 18 -2.15 -9.29 -12.80
N CYS A 19 -3.44 -8.93 -12.90
CA CYS A 19 -4.45 -9.30 -11.91
C CYS A 19 -4.93 -10.76 -12.09
N SER A 20 -5.13 -11.44 -10.96
CA SER A 20 -5.87 -12.71 -10.93
C SER A 20 -7.31 -12.52 -11.42
N VAL A 21 -7.81 -13.48 -12.19
CA VAL A 21 -9.19 -13.53 -12.68
C VAL A 21 -9.84 -14.82 -12.18
N ASP A 22 -11.03 -14.72 -11.59
CA ASP A 22 -11.83 -15.86 -11.14
C ASP A 22 -11.12 -16.87 -10.20
N GLY A 23 -10.11 -16.39 -9.46
CA GLY A 23 -9.33 -17.22 -8.53
C GLY A 23 -8.15 -17.95 -9.17
N GLU A 24 -7.90 -17.75 -10.47
CA GLU A 24 -6.69 -18.19 -11.13
C GLU A 24 -5.46 -17.49 -10.54
N PRO A 25 -4.25 -18.09 -10.63
CA PRO A 25 -3.03 -17.44 -10.18
C PRO A 25 -2.83 -16.06 -10.84
N ALA A 26 -2.27 -15.12 -10.09
CA ALA A 26 -1.80 -13.87 -10.67
C ALA A 26 -0.46 -14.09 -11.39
N ASP A 27 -0.31 -13.54 -12.59
CA ASP A 27 0.90 -13.66 -13.42
C ASP A 27 1.94 -12.57 -13.12
N SER A 28 1.64 -11.65 -12.21
CA SER A 28 2.55 -10.58 -11.76
C SER A 28 2.52 -10.43 -10.24
N CYS A 29 3.54 -9.75 -9.71
CA CYS A 29 3.69 -9.46 -8.29
C CYS A 29 3.91 -7.96 -8.08
N TYR A 30 3.98 -7.53 -6.84
CA TYR A 30 4.21 -6.14 -6.45
C TYR A 30 5.65 -5.68 -6.69
N GLU A 31 5.83 -4.36 -6.81
CA GLU A 31 7.15 -3.71 -6.84
C GLU A 31 7.89 -3.85 -5.51
N TRP A 32 9.22 -3.68 -5.54
CA TRP A 32 10.14 -3.87 -4.39
C TRP A 32 9.71 -3.15 -3.09
N PHE A 33 9.06 -1.99 -3.21
CA PHE A 33 8.61 -1.20 -2.06
C PHE A 33 7.20 -1.56 -1.55
N SER A 34 6.48 -2.44 -2.25
CA SER A 34 5.05 -2.71 -2.01
C SER A 34 4.71 -4.17 -1.74
N TYR A 35 5.73 -5.02 -1.57
CA TYR A 35 5.58 -6.42 -1.20
C TYR A 35 6.05 -6.67 0.24
N ARG A 36 5.23 -7.35 1.04
CA ARG A 36 5.60 -7.86 2.38
C ARG A 36 5.41 -9.38 2.42
N PRO A 37 6.45 -10.17 2.75
CA PRO A 37 6.32 -11.60 3.02
C PRO A 37 5.47 -11.87 4.29
N PRO A 38 4.68 -12.97 4.41
CA PRO A 38 4.85 -14.25 3.71
C PRO A 38 3.58 -14.77 2.98
N MET A 39 3.68 -16.00 2.46
CA MET A 39 2.75 -16.68 1.55
C MET A 39 1.23 -16.62 1.86
N PRO A 40 0.36 -16.62 0.83
CA PRO A 40 0.69 -16.65 -0.60
C PRO A 40 1.23 -15.30 -1.10
N ARG A 41 2.08 -15.33 -2.13
CA ARG A 41 2.75 -14.11 -2.68
C ARG A 41 1.75 -13.03 -3.09
N VAL A 42 0.60 -13.46 -3.62
CA VAL A 42 -0.52 -12.58 -3.98
C VAL A 42 -1.75 -13.06 -3.22
N SER A 43 -2.39 -12.14 -2.53
CA SER A 43 -3.57 -12.32 -1.69
C SER A 43 -4.27 -10.99 -1.51
N ARG A 44 -5.48 -11.03 -0.97
CA ARG A 44 -6.19 -9.80 -0.55
C ARG A 44 -5.39 -9.01 0.48
N GLN A 45 -4.67 -9.68 1.38
CA GLN A 45 -3.87 -9.05 2.42
C GLN A 45 -2.65 -8.33 1.84
N THR A 46 -1.97 -8.95 0.87
CA THR A 46 -0.85 -8.31 0.17
C THR A 46 -1.32 -7.16 -0.72
N ASP A 47 -2.53 -7.22 -1.29
CA ASP A 47 -3.15 -6.09 -2.00
C ASP A 47 -3.45 -4.91 -1.07
N VAL A 48 -3.99 -5.19 0.12
CA VAL A 48 -4.25 -4.18 1.17
C VAL A 48 -2.94 -3.53 1.62
N PHE A 49 -1.89 -4.31 1.81
CA PHE A 49 -0.55 -3.79 2.13
C PHE A 49 -0.02 -2.89 1.02
N ALA A 50 -0.05 -3.36 -0.24
CA ALA A 50 0.41 -2.59 -1.39
C ALA A 50 -0.41 -1.31 -1.61
N PHE A 51 -1.71 -1.34 -1.30
CA PHE A 51 -2.55 -0.13 -1.29
C PHE A 51 -2.07 0.87 -0.23
N GLY A 52 -1.67 0.42 0.96
CA GLY A 52 -1.04 1.29 1.97
C GLY A 52 0.23 1.96 1.46
N CYS A 53 1.07 1.24 0.71
CA CYS A 53 2.24 1.81 0.06
C CYS A 53 1.86 2.86 -1.01
N ALA A 54 0.81 2.61 -1.80
CA ALA A 54 0.32 3.58 -2.78
C ALA A 54 -0.24 4.86 -2.13
N VAL A 55 -0.96 4.72 -1.00
CA VAL A 55 -1.42 5.88 -0.22
C VAL A 55 -0.24 6.68 0.32
N TYR A 56 0.77 6.00 0.89
CA TYR A 56 2.01 6.64 1.33
C TYR A 56 2.70 7.41 0.18
N GLU A 57 2.78 6.81 -1.00
CA GLU A 57 3.39 7.44 -2.17
C GLU A 57 2.62 8.68 -2.63
N VAL A 58 1.29 8.61 -2.69
CA VAL A 58 0.44 9.76 -3.04
C VAL A 58 0.64 10.94 -2.09
N VAL A 59 0.76 10.67 -0.79
CA VAL A 59 0.79 11.74 0.23
C VAL A 59 2.19 12.31 0.47
N THR A 60 3.24 11.50 0.26
CA THR A 60 4.64 11.93 0.43
C THR A 60 5.33 12.31 -0.88
N GLY A 61 4.75 11.91 -2.02
CA GLY A 61 5.34 12.04 -3.35
C GLY A 61 6.48 11.06 -3.64
N ARG A 62 6.71 10.07 -2.76
CA ARG A 62 7.79 9.08 -2.89
C ARG A 62 7.35 7.71 -2.38
N PRO A 63 7.80 6.60 -2.98
CA PRO A 63 7.48 5.27 -2.45
C PRO A 63 8.11 5.06 -1.06
N PRO A 64 7.59 4.12 -0.25
CA PRO A 64 8.27 3.64 0.95
C PRO A 64 9.72 3.27 0.65
N TYR A 65 10.64 3.68 1.52
CA TYR A 65 12.07 3.39 1.38
C TYR A 65 12.71 3.87 0.07
N HIS A 66 12.22 4.97 -0.54
CA HIS A 66 12.79 5.56 -1.76
C HIS A 66 14.31 5.77 -1.72
N GLU A 67 14.89 5.96 -0.53
CA GLU A 67 16.34 6.08 -0.33
C GLU A 67 17.13 4.84 -0.76
N LEU A 68 16.47 3.68 -0.88
CA LEU A 68 17.05 2.41 -1.33
C LEU A 68 16.92 2.18 -2.84
N GLU A 69 16.33 3.10 -3.60
CA GLU A 69 16.13 2.94 -5.06
C GLU A 69 17.45 2.74 -5.83
N GLY A 70 18.56 3.27 -5.30
CA GLY A 70 19.90 3.07 -5.87
C GLY A 70 20.61 1.79 -5.42
N SER A 71 20.05 1.02 -4.48
CA SER A 71 20.66 -0.23 -3.99
C SER A 71 20.41 -1.38 -4.95
N ASP A 72 21.43 -2.20 -5.16
CA ASP A 72 21.33 -3.48 -5.89
C ASP A 72 20.54 -4.52 -5.08
N ASP A 73 20.52 -4.40 -3.74
CA ASP A 73 19.86 -5.31 -2.80
C ASP A 73 18.50 -4.78 -2.30
N ARG A 74 17.92 -3.77 -2.97
CA ARG A 74 16.72 -3.05 -2.51
C ARG A 74 15.53 -3.96 -2.18
N TYR A 75 15.35 -5.04 -2.94
CA TYR A 75 14.28 -6.02 -2.71
C TYR A 75 14.49 -6.72 -1.37
N GLN A 76 15.68 -7.27 -1.13
CA GLN A 76 16.04 -7.99 0.08
C GLN A 76 16.04 -7.08 1.31
N GLU A 77 16.56 -5.86 1.17
CA GLU A 77 16.58 -4.89 2.26
C GLU A 77 15.16 -4.49 2.70
N VAL A 78 14.29 -4.13 1.76
CA VAL A 78 12.91 -3.74 2.08
C VAL A 78 12.10 -4.92 2.63
N GLU A 79 12.23 -6.11 2.02
CA GLU A 79 11.57 -7.31 2.55
C GLU A 79 12.02 -7.60 3.99
N HIS A 80 13.30 -7.42 4.32
CA HIS A 80 13.82 -7.58 5.68
C HIS A 80 13.24 -6.55 6.65
N LEU A 81 13.12 -5.28 6.23
CA LEU A 81 12.50 -4.23 7.03
C LEU A 81 11.04 -4.59 7.34
N TYR A 82 10.26 -4.96 6.33
CA TYR A 82 8.85 -5.33 6.52
C TYR A 82 8.66 -6.62 7.32
N ALA A 83 9.54 -7.61 7.15
CA ALA A 83 9.54 -8.85 7.94
C ALA A 83 9.84 -8.59 9.43
N THR A 84 10.59 -7.53 9.73
CA THR A 84 10.91 -7.09 11.10
C THR A 84 9.96 -6.02 11.62
N ASN A 85 8.82 -5.78 10.94
CA ASN A 85 7.83 -4.74 11.25
C ASN A 85 8.44 -3.33 11.37
N ARG A 86 9.49 -3.07 10.60
CA ARG A 86 10.06 -1.74 10.43
C ARG A 86 9.40 -1.13 9.20
N TYR A 87 8.86 0.06 9.38
CA TYR A 87 8.16 0.81 8.34
C TYR A 87 8.71 2.25 8.29
N PRO A 88 8.52 2.99 7.18
CA PRO A 88 8.83 4.41 7.13
C PRO A 88 8.13 5.20 8.24
N ASP A 89 8.77 6.27 8.67
CA ASP A 89 8.18 7.17 9.67
C ASP A 89 7.04 7.99 9.05
N VAL A 90 5.87 7.90 9.66
CA VAL A 90 4.65 8.62 9.27
C VAL A 90 4.23 9.67 10.30
N THR A 91 5.07 9.96 11.30
CA THR A 91 4.77 10.96 12.34
C THR A 91 4.70 12.39 11.80
N CYS A 92 5.28 12.66 10.64
CA CYS A 92 5.18 13.94 9.93
C CYS A 92 3.83 14.12 9.20
N LEU A 93 3.04 13.05 9.05
CA LEU A 93 1.72 13.11 8.43
C LEU A 93 0.65 13.49 9.49
N PRO A 94 -0.48 14.09 9.07
CA PRO A 94 -1.63 14.26 9.94
C PRO A 94 -1.97 12.94 10.65
N ALA A 95 -2.15 13.00 11.98
CA ALA A 95 -2.23 11.80 12.83
C ALA A 95 -3.22 10.73 12.32
N PRO A 96 -4.42 11.08 11.81
CA PRO A 96 -5.34 10.08 11.27
C PRO A 96 -4.83 9.38 10.01
N LEU A 97 -4.14 10.11 9.13
CA LEU A 97 -3.56 9.55 7.91
C LEU A 97 -2.37 8.64 8.25
N GLY A 98 -1.50 9.06 9.17
CA GLY A 98 -0.41 8.22 9.65
C GLY A 98 -0.89 6.96 10.37
N ALA A 99 -1.99 7.05 11.13
CA ALA A 99 -2.63 5.89 11.76
C ALA A 99 -3.18 4.91 10.72
N LEU A 100 -3.90 5.42 9.71
CA LEU A 100 -4.43 4.62 8.62
C LEU A 100 -3.32 3.89 7.84
N ILE A 101 -2.23 4.60 7.49
CA ILE A 101 -1.09 4.02 6.77
C ILE A 101 -0.47 2.85 7.57
N LYS A 102 -0.27 3.05 8.87
CA LYS A 102 0.19 1.98 9.77
C LYS A 102 -0.78 0.80 9.79
N GLY A 103 -2.09 1.04 9.82
CA GLY A 103 -3.09 -0.03 9.80
C GLY A 103 -2.95 -0.98 8.60
N TYR A 104 -2.69 -0.44 7.40
CA TYR A 104 -2.40 -1.28 6.22
C TYR A 104 -1.15 -2.14 6.42
N TRP A 105 -0.08 -1.53 6.94
CA TRP A 105 1.22 -2.18 7.07
C TRP A 105 1.26 -3.26 8.15
N TYR A 106 0.63 -3.00 9.30
CA TYR A 106 0.55 -3.97 10.39
C TYR A 106 -0.47 -5.10 10.14
N GLY A 107 -1.34 -4.95 9.15
CA GLY A 107 -2.33 -5.96 8.77
C GLY A 107 -3.62 -5.87 9.59
N ASP A 108 -3.99 -4.67 10.01
CA ASP A 108 -5.20 -4.42 10.80
C ASP A 108 -6.49 -4.55 9.97
N PHE A 109 -6.36 -4.64 8.65
CA PHE A 109 -7.47 -4.76 7.71
C PHE A 109 -7.45 -6.08 6.95
N SER A 110 -8.58 -6.78 6.97
CA SER A 110 -8.80 -8.02 6.22
C SER A 110 -9.37 -7.77 4.82
N SER A 111 -9.90 -6.57 4.57
CA SER A 111 -10.53 -6.19 3.30
C SER A 111 -10.55 -4.67 3.07
N MET A 112 -10.66 -4.27 1.81
CA MET A 112 -10.90 -2.85 1.46
C MET A 112 -12.23 -2.31 2.00
N GLY A 113 -13.19 -3.19 2.33
CA GLY A 113 -14.44 -2.78 2.98
C GLY A 113 -14.22 -2.25 4.40
N GLU A 114 -13.25 -2.80 5.15
CA GLU A 114 -12.85 -2.27 6.46
C GLU A 114 -12.15 -0.93 6.33
N VAL A 115 -11.23 -0.83 5.36
CA VAL A 115 -10.53 0.40 5.01
C VAL A 115 -11.51 1.53 4.70
N LEU A 116 -12.53 1.26 3.88
CA LEU A 116 -13.56 2.24 3.51
C LEU A 116 -14.34 2.74 4.73
N ARG A 117 -14.68 1.85 5.67
CA ARG A 117 -15.36 2.25 6.91
C ARG A 117 -14.50 3.19 7.75
N GLU A 118 -13.22 2.87 7.89
CA GLU A 118 -12.28 3.71 8.64
C GLU A 118 -12.12 5.10 7.99
N LEU A 119 -11.98 5.14 6.65
CA LEU A 119 -11.93 6.37 5.88
C LEU A 119 -13.21 7.21 6.01
N GLN A 120 -14.38 6.58 5.99
CA GLN A 120 -15.66 7.27 6.15
C GLN A 120 -15.80 7.92 7.54
N VAL A 121 -15.37 7.22 8.59
CA VAL A 121 -15.32 7.78 9.94
C VAL A 121 -14.39 8.99 9.98
N PHE A 122 -13.20 8.87 9.38
CA PHE A 122 -12.24 9.98 9.30
C PHE A 122 -12.81 11.21 8.59
N VAL A 123 -13.42 11.03 7.41
CA VAL A 123 -14.02 12.13 6.65
C VAL A 123 -15.19 12.76 7.43
N SER A 124 -16.02 11.94 8.08
CA SER A 124 -17.19 12.43 8.83
C SER A 124 -16.83 13.20 10.11
N LEU A 125 -15.64 12.99 10.66
CA LEU A 125 -15.13 13.71 11.84
C LEU A 125 -14.33 14.98 11.49
N SER A 126 -14.07 15.20 10.20
CA SER A 126 -13.26 16.32 9.68
C SER A 126 -14.11 17.49 9.17
N PHE A 127 -15.44 17.42 9.31
CA PHE A 127 -16.45 18.45 9.00
C PHE A 127 -17.44 18.58 10.15
#